data_AF-A0A1V5CV99-F1
#
_entry.id   AF-A0A1V5CV99-F1
#
_cell.length_a   1.000
_cell.length_b   1.000
_cell.length_c   1.000
_cell.angle_alpha   90.00
_cell.angle_beta   90.00
_cell.angle_gamma   90.00
#
_symmetry.space_group_name_H-M   'P 1'
#
loop_
_entity.id
_entity.type
_entity.pdbx_description
1 polymer ?
#
loop_
_entity_poly.entity_id
_entity_poly.type
_entity_poly.pdbx_seq_one_letter_code
_entity_poly.pdbx_strand_id
1 'polypeptide(L)'
;MVVSTTRKTTVPPCREDCPAGIDVPRYIRCIQNGDFSGSLAVIRERIPFAAVCGYACVHPCEVRCARIQLDEAIAIRMLKQAASEHGTYVTPAPEAISPSGHRVAVIGSGPAGLTAAYCLARIGHGVEVFDKDQRAGGMMRYAIPGYRLPEQALDDDLRFIRQSGVIFTGGKIIRLADILDKYDAILIATGNQLSKRLAIEGSELSGVLWGLDFLRSVKANEKLSLNERVCVIGGGNVAVDAALSARRLGAKEVRIICLEERDAMPAYPWEIAQALEEGIIIEDGWGPKVIHGKNGSVTGIEYVRCTSTFDDNHMFNPSYDLSVTRYFDADAVIFAIGQTPDIGFIDARDVKTHGDLIKVDTDLMTGIRGVFAAGEAVTGPSSIIDAIAQGRQAAASIDRYLGGTGSIDRPEEEYQCAEIHESAPRGTYRCKGAVTDPAERLAGFDPAEPGYDRKTAVQEALRCLACDVRQFTVMVDPLLCKECGYCKEVCSLNVFASSDAFNPSGYKPVIVKDSDRCVGCLKCLYICPDFAVSIRNGGNSN
;
A
#
# COMPACT_ATOMS: atom_id res chain seq x y z
N MET A 1 -30.21 -17.51 -11.28
CA MET A 1 -29.56 -18.79 -11.65
C MET A 1 -28.32 -18.92 -10.80
N VAL A 2 -28.24 -19.94 -9.94
CA VAL A 2 -27.06 -20.18 -9.09
C VAL A 2 -25.95 -20.72 -9.99
N VAL A 3 -24.92 -19.92 -10.24
CA VAL A 3 -23.75 -20.34 -11.01
C VAL A 3 -22.93 -21.30 -10.15
N SER A 4 -22.59 -22.47 -10.71
CA SER A 4 -21.74 -23.49 -10.07
C SER A 4 -20.48 -22.87 -9.43
N THR A 5 -20.15 -23.29 -8.20
CA THR A 5 -19.19 -22.67 -7.29
C THR A 5 -17.74 -23.16 -7.45
N THR A 6 -17.39 -23.83 -8.54
CA THR A 6 -16.01 -24.29 -8.78
C THR A 6 -15.06 -23.10 -8.96
N ARG A 7 -14.24 -22.81 -7.94
CA ARG A 7 -13.19 -21.79 -8.01
C ARG A 7 -12.26 -22.09 -9.18
N LYS A 8 -11.85 -21.05 -9.90
CA LYS A 8 -10.79 -21.19 -10.91
C LYS A 8 -9.46 -21.55 -10.26
N THR A 9 -8.63 -22.27 -11.02
CA THR A 9 -7.22 -22.46 -10.67
C THR A 9 -6.41 -21.17 -10.78
N THR A 10 -6.81 -20.27 -11.68
CA THR A 10 -6.10 -18.99 -11.88
C THR A 10 -6.53 -17.92 -10.88
N VAL A 11 -5.54 -17.31 -10.23
CA VAL A 11 -5.72 -16.23 -9.28
C VAL A 11 -6.17 -14.94 -10.01
N PRO A 12 -7.23 -14.27 -9.53
CA PRO A 12 -7.66 -12.98 -10.08
C PRO A 12 -6.56 -11.90 -9.98
N PRO A 13 -6.42 -11.00 -10.96
CA PRO A 13 -5.36 -9.97 -10.95
C PRO A 13 -5.33 -9.11 -9.69
N CYS A 14 -6.51 -8.74 -9.16
CA CYS A 14 -6.60 -7.93 -7.95
C CYS A 14 -6.09 -8.63 -6.68
N ARG A 15 -6.12 -9.98 -6.66
CA ARG A 15 -5.55 -10.79 -5.58
C ARG A 15 -4.06 -11.04 -5.80
N GLU A 16 -3.65 -11.28 -7.05
CA GLU A 16 -2.24 -11.42 -7.46
C GLU A 16 -1.44 -10.15 -7.14
N ASP A 17 -2.01 -8.98 -7.41
CA ASP A 17 -1.38 -7.67 -7.16
C ASP A 17 -1.47 -7.18 -5.72
N CYS A 18 -2.23 -7.85 -4.87
CA CYS A 18 -2.25 -7.50 -3.45
C CYS A 18 -1.05 -8.17 -2.78
N PRO A 19 -0.07 -7.43 -2.22
CA PRO A 19 1.08 -8.03 -1.54
C PRO A 19 0.69 -8.97 -0.39
N ALA A 20 -0.43 -8.68 0.28
CA ALA A 20 -0.97 -9.53 1.35
C ALA A 20 -1.87 -10.69 0.86
N GLY A 21 -2.12 -10.79 -0.45
CA GLY A 21 -2.90 -11.87 -1.06
C GLY A 21 -4.37 -11.91 -0.66
N ILE A 22 -4.98 -10.74 -0.37
CA ILE A 22 -6.38 -10.64 0.08
C ILE A 22 -7.33 -11.14 -1.02
N ASP A 23 -8.35 -11.90 -0.64
CA ASP A 23 -9.37 -12.39 -1.56
C ASP A 23 -10.39 -11.30 -1.94
N VAL A 24 -9.94 -10.41 -2.84
CA VAL A 24 -10.70 -9.24 -3.27
C VAL A 24 -12.08 -9.59 -3.83
N PRO A 25 -12.21 -10.52 -4.80
CA PRO A 25 -13.53 -10.83 -5.35
C PRO A 25 -14.50 -11.39 -4.31
N ARG A 26 -14.02 -12.19 -3.35
CA ARG A 26 -14.87 -12.78 -2.32
C ARG A 26 -15.45 -11.74 -1.37
N TYR A 27 -14.63 -10.83 -0.81
CA TYR A 27 -15.20 -9.82 0.09
C TYR A 27 -16.10 -8.82 -0.65
N ILE A 28 -15.78 -8.49 -1.91
CA ILE A 28 -16.65 -7.63 -2.72
C ILE A 28 -18.00 -8.31 -2.98
N ARG A 29 -18.02 -9.62 -3.20
CA ARG A 29 -19.25 -10.39 -3.36
C ARG A 29 -20.09 -10.41 -2.07
N CYS A 30 -19.48 -10.42 -0.90
CA CYS A 30 -20.23 -10.20 0.34
C CYS A 30 -20.89 -8.79 0.37
N ILE A 31 -20.19 -7.74 -0.09
CA ILE A 31 -20.78 -6.38 -0.23
C ILE A 31 -21.92 -6.36 -1.25
N GLN A 32 -21.82 -7.07 -2.38
CA GLN A 32 -22.92 -7.18 -3.35
C GLN A 32 -24.22 -7.68 -2.69
N ASN A 33 -24.09 -8.57 -1.70
CA ASN A 33 -25.18 -9.13 -0.92
C ASN A 33 -25.62 -8.25 0.27
N GLY A 34 -25.05 -7.04 0.41
CA GLY A 34 -25.29 -6.15 1.55
C GLY A 34 -24.65 -6.62 2.86
N ASP A 35 -23.81 -7.67 2.80
CA ASP A 35 -23.15 -8.26 3.95
C ASP A 35 -21.74 -7.68 4.16
N PHE A 36 -21.70 -6.53 4.82
CA PHE A 36 -20.46 -5.84 5.16
C PHE A 36 -19.67 -6.56 6.25
N SER A 37 -20.33 -7.26 7.17
CA SER A 37 -19.69 -8.00 8.25
C SER A 37 -18.93 -9.22 7.72
N GLY A 38 -19.53 -10.00 6.80
CA GLY A 38 -18.85 -11.09 6.11
C GLY A 38 -17.71 -10.60 5.22
N SER A 39 -17.89 -9.47 4.54
CA SER A 39 -16.80 -8.81 3.80
C SER A 39 -15.60 -8.49 4.71
N LEU A 40 -15.85 -7.87 5.86
CA LEU A 40 -14.83 -7.57 6.86
C LEU A 40 -14.14 -8.83 7.39
N ALA A 41 -14.89 -9.91 7.64
CA ALA A 41 -14.36 -11.20 8.06
C ALA A 41 -13.39 -11.78 7.03
N VAL A 42 -13.77 -11.78 5.75
CA VAL A 42 -12.93 -12.26 4.63
C VAL A 42 -11.63 -11.46 4.52
N ILE A 43 -11.67 -10.12 4.68
CA ILE A 43 -10.46 -9.30 4.69
C ILE A 43 -9.54 -9.71 5.86
N ARG A 44 -10.13 -9.96 7.03
CA ARG A 44 -9.41 -10.32 8.27
C ARG A 44 -8.85 -11.73 8.31
N GLU A 45 -9.23 -12.60 7.38
CA GLU A 45 -8.54 -13.88 7.18
C GLU A 45 -7.06 -13.66 6.86
N ARG A 46 -6.74 -12.60 6.10
CA ARG A 46 -5.38 -12.31 5.61
C ARG A 46 -4.69 -11.20 6.38
N ILE A 47 -5.39 -10.11 6.75
CA ILE A 47 -4.73 -8.95 7.36
C ILE A 47 -5.49 -8.42 8.59
N PRO A 48 -4.80 -7.94 9.64
CA PRO A 48 -5.49 -7.30 10.77
C PRO A 48 -5.91 -5.86 10.50
N PHE A 49 -5.37 -5.22 9.44
CA PHE A 49 -5.50 -3.80 9.14
C PHE A 49 -6.57 -3.48 8.09
N ALA A 50 -7.80 -3.92 8.33
CA ALA A 50 -8.89 -3.74 7.36
C ALA A 50 -9.25 -2.26 7.19
N ALA A 51 -9.43 -1.54 8.30
CA ALA A 51 -9.81 -0.13 8.29
C ALA A 51 -8.66 0.73 7.76
N VAL A 52 -7.44 0.55 8.27
CA VAL A 52 -6.26 1.28 7.78
C VAL A 52 -6.08 1.11 6.27
N CYS A 53 -6.21 -0.10 5.75
CA CYS A 53 -6.09 -0.35 4.31
C CYS A 53 -7.30 0.18 3.50
N GLY A 54 -8.43 0.45 4.13
CA GLY A 54 -9.57 1.14 3.51
C GLY A 54 -9.29 2.63 3.31
N TYR A 55 -8.52 3.24 4.20
CA TYR A 55 -8.21 4.67 4.16
C TYR A 55 -6.91 4.97 3.40
N ALA A 56 -5.80 4.31 3.76
CA ALA A 56 -4.44 4.71 3.38
C ALA A 56 -3.70 3.72 2.46
N CYS A 57 -4.37 2.69 1.93
CA CYS A 57 -3.74 1.75 1.00
C CYS A 57 -3.55 2.39 -0.38
N VAL A 58 -2.42 2.06 -1.02
CA VAL A 58 -2.05 2.51 -2.38
C VAL A 58 -2.70 1.68 -3.50
N HIS A 59 -3.65 0.81 -3.11
CA HIS A 59 -4.56 0.05 -3.95
C HIS A 59 -3.93 -0.60 -5.22
N PRO A 60 -2.82 -1.37 -5.09
CA PRO A 60 -2.20 -2.02 -6.25
C PRO A 60 -3.17 -2.99 -6.95
N CYS A 61 -4.10 -3.55 -6.20
CA CYS A 61 -5.20 -4.40 -6.68
C CYS A 61 -6.13 -3.73 -7.71
N GLU A 62 -6.14 -2.41 -7.82
CA GLU A 62 -6.95 -1.67 -8.80
C GLU A 62 -6.22 -1.52 -10.16
N VAL A 63 -4.88 -1.58 -10.18
CA VAL A 63 -4.04 -1.26 -11.34
C VAL A 63 -4.29 -2.20 -12.51
N ARG A 64 -4.30 -3.52 -12.27
CA ARG A 64 -4.60 -4.53 -13.30
C ARG A 64 -6.00 -5.13 -13.15
N CYS A 65 -6.93 -4.39 -12.56
CA CYS A 65 -8.31 -4.86 -12.41
C CYS A 65 -8.89 -5.29 -13.77
N ALA A 66 -9.41 -6.51 -13.88
CA ALA A 66 -9.94 -7.02 -15.14
C ALA A 66 -11.12 -6.20 -15.69
N ARG A 67 -11.81 -5.42 -14.83
CA ARG A 67 -12.90 -4.51 -15.23
C ARG A 67 -12.43 -3.40 -16.17
N ILE A 68 -11.14 -3.04 -16.17
CA ILE A 68 -10.54 -2.07 -17.10
C ILE A 68 -10.73 -2.52 -18.56
N GLN A 69 -10.93 -3.82 -18.80
CA GLN A 69 -11.29 -4.32 -20.13
C GLN A 69 -12.68 -3.86 -20.62
N LEU A 70 -13.53 -3.35 -19.74
CA LEU A 70 -14.87 -2.89 -20.06
C LEU A 70 -14.97 -1.37 -19.90
N ASP A 71 -14.49 -0.86 -18.78
CA ASP A 71 -14.53 0.56 -18.42
C ASP A 71 -13.43 0.91 -17.41
N GLU A 72 -13.77 1.24 -16.16
CA GLU A 72 -12.83 1.67 -15.12
C GLU A 72 -12.62 0.56 -14.08
N ALA A 73 -11.51 0.58 -13.35
CA ALA A 73 -11.29 -0.34 -12.23
C ALA A 73 -12.43 -0.27 -11.19
N ILE A 74 -12.58 -1.36 -10.43
CA ILE A 74 -13.43 -1.35 -9.24
C ILE A 74 -12.74 -0.51 -8.16
N ALA A 75 -13.51 0.28 -7.40
CA ALA A 75 -13.01 1.03 -6.25
C ALA A 75 -12.77 0.14 -5.03
N ILE A 76 -11.86 -0.82 -5.18
CA ILE A 76 -11.53 -1.87 -4.22
C ILE A 76 -11.13 -1.28 -2.85
N ARG A 77 -10.37 -0.18 -2.82
CA ARG A 77 -10.02 0.52 -1.56
C ARG A 77 -11.25 1.07 -0.85
N MET A 78 -12.12 1.77 -1.58
CA MET A 78 -13.34 2.36 -1.03
C MET A 78 -14.34 1.29 -0.56
N LEU A 79 -14.42 0.16 -1.27
CA LEU A 79 -15.23 -0.98 -0.83
C LEU A 79 -14.67 -1.63 0.45
N LYS A 80 -13.34 -1.63 0.64
CA LYS A 80 -12.70 -2.09 1.88
C LYS A 80 -12.97 -1.14 3.05
N GLN A 81 -12.96 0.16 2.79
CA GLN A 81 -13.40 1.17 3.76
C GLN A 81 -14.85 0.93 4.17
N ALA A 82 -15.75 0.78 3.18
CA ALA A 82 -17.16 0.49 3.44
C ALA A 82 -17.38 -0.81 4.24
N ALA A 83 -16.60 -1.87 3.97
CA ALA A 83 -16.63 -3.10 4.77
C ALA A 83 -16.27 -2.85 6.24
N SER A 84 -15.30 -1.97 6.49
CA SER A 84 -14.84 -1.65 7.84
C SER A 84 -15.80 -0.70 8.58
N GLU A 85 -16.41 0.26 7.88
CA GLU A 85 -17.34 1.24 8.48
C GLU A 85 -18.74 0.67 8.72
N HIS A 86 -19.23 -0.16 7.81
CA HIS A 86 -20.61 -0.69 7.85
C HIS A 86 -20.68 -2.11 8.40
N GLY A 87 -19.56 -2.82 8.43
CA GLY A 87 -19.45 -4.15 9.00
C GLY A 87 -19.46 -4.08 10.52
N THR A 88 -20.20 -4.99 11.14
CA THR A 88 -20.13 -5.20 12.58
C THR A 88 -19.12 -6.29 12.90
N TYR A 89 -18.49 -6.16 14.06
CA TYR A 89 -17.52 -7.12 14.55
C TYR A 89 -18.16 -8.51 14.73
N VAL A 90 -17.92 -9.40 13.78
CA VAL A 90 -18.12 -10.84 13.95
C VAL A 90 -16.80 -11.51 13.62
N THR A 91 -15.89 -11.53 14.60
CA THR A 91 -14.90 -12.60 14.62
C THR A 91 -15.60 -13.75 15.34
N PRO A 92 -15.75 -14.93 14.72
CA PRO A 92 -15.95 -16.15 15.51
C PRO A 92 -14.87 -16.13 16.58
N ALA A 93 -15.23 -16.36 17.86
CA ALA A 93 -14.22 -16.52 18.89
C ALA A 93 -13.16 -17.48 18.33
N PRO A 94 -11.87 -17.10 18.28
CA PRO A 94 -10.86 -18.02 17.80
C PRO A 94 -11.07 -19.32 18.57
N GLU A 95 -11.20 -20.45 17.87
CA GLU A 95 -11.18 -21.74 18.55
C GLU A 95 -9.98 -21.72 19.50
N ALA A 96 -10.14 -22.24 20.71
CA ALA A 96 -9.08 -22.19 21.71
C ALA A 96 -7.85 -22.95 21.18
N ILE A 97 -6.93 -22.23 20.54
CA ILE A 97 -5.70 -22.79 20.02
C ILE A 97 -4.84 -23.12 21.23
N SER A 98 -4.36 -24.36 21.26
CA SER A 98 -3.46 -24.80 22.32
C SER A 98 -2.18 -23.94 22.28
N PRO A 99 -1.75 -23.37 23.41
CA PRO A 99 -0.50 -22.62 23.45
C PRO A 99 0.65 -23.47 22.92
N SER A 100 1.46 -22.91 22.02
CA SER A 100 2.64 -23.60 21.48
C SER A 100 3.74 -23.77 22.54
N GLY A 101 3.69 -22.96 23.61
CA GLY A 101 4.71 -22.87 24.64
C GLY A 101 5.86 -21.91 24.30
N HIS A 102 5.93 -21.41 23.07
CA HIS A 102 6.98 -20.48 22.64
C HIS A 102 6.60 -19.02 22.89
N ARG A 103 7.62 -18.20 23.18
CA ARG A 103 7.50 -16.75 23.39
C ARG A 103 8.26 -15.98 22.33
N VAL A 104 7.59 -15.01 21.72
CA VAL A 104 8.17 -14.14 20.68
C VAL A 104 8.09 -12.68 21.11
N ALA A 105 9.20 -11.95 21.00
CA ALA A 105 9.22 -10.50 21.15
C ALA A 105 9.20 -9.81 19.79
N VAL A 106 8.41 -8.75 19.66
CA VAL A 106 8.37 -7.90 18.47
C VAL A 106 8.75 -6.48 18.87
N ILE A 107 9.82 -5.93 18.28
CA ILE A 107 10.28 -4.55 18.52
C ILE A 107 9.74 -3.67 17.41
N GLY A 108 8.80 -2.79 17.73
CA GLY A 108 8.13 -1.87 16.82
C GLY A 108 6.67 -2.26 16.57
N SER A 109 5.76 -1.32 16.83
CA SER A 109 4.31 -1.48 16.66
C SER A 109 3.79 -0.89 15.33
N GLY A 110 4.63 -0.88 14.30
CA GLY A 110 4.21 -0.54 12.93
C GLY A 110 3.43 -1.66 12.24
N PRO A 111 3.03 -1.47 10.97
CA PRO A 111 2.22 -2.43 10.22
C PRO A 111 2.85 -3.84 10.17
N ALA A 112 4.17 -3.93 9.95
CA ALA A 112 4.89 -5.20 9.87
C ALA A 112 4.88 -5.95 11.22
N GLY A 113 5.30 -5.27 12.29
CA GLY A 113 5.39 -5.87 13.63
C GLY A 113 4.03 -6.31 14.18
N LEU A 114 3.01 -5.45 14.06
CA LEU A 114 1.66 -5.78 14.53
C LEU A 114 1.00 -6.89 13.70
N THR A 115 1.27 -6.95 12.40
CA THR A 115 0.79 -8.06 11.56
C THR A 115 1.46 -9.37 11.95
N ALA A 116 2.79 -9.37 12.13
CA ALA A 116 3.51 -10.55 12.57
C ALA A 116 3.01 -11.03 13.94
N ALA A 117 2.83 -10.11 14.89
CA ALA A 117 2.33 -10.42 16.22
C ALA A 117 0.93 -11.03 16.18
N TYR A 118 0.03 -10.45 15.40
CA TYR A 118 -1.31 -10.98 15.16
C TYR A 118 -1.28 -12.40 14.59
N CYS A 119 -0.50 -12.65 13.55
CA CYS A 119 -0.39 -13.96 12.93
C CYS A 119 0.19 -15.02 13.89
N LEU A 120 1.25 -14.68 14.62
CA LEU A 120 1.90 -15.59 15.58
C LEU A 120 1.00 -15.90 16.79
N ALA A 121 0.32 -14.89 17.34
CA ALA A 121 -0.62 -15.10 18.44
C ALA A 121 -1.79 -16.01 18.01
N ARG A 122 -2.26 -15.83 16.77
CA ARG A 122 -3.32 -16.65 16.18
C ARG A 122 -2.95 -18.09 15.87
N ILE A 123 -1.70 -18.50 16.01
CA ILE A 123 -1.30 -19.91 15.89
C ILE A 123 -0.77 -20.48 17.22
N GLY A 124 -0.97 -19.75 18.32
CA GLY A 124 -0.73 -20.23 19.69
C GLY A 124 0.57 -19.76 20.33
N HIS A 125 1.39 -18.93 19.66
CA HIS A 125 2.60 -18.36 20.26
C HIS A 125 2.26 -17.23 21.23
N GLY A 126 2.99 -17.14 22.35
CA GLY A 126 2.90 -16.00 23.25
C GLY A 126 3.67 -14.81 22.69
N VAL A 127 3.00 -13.72 22.35
CA VAL A 127 3.65 -12.56 21.69
C VAL A 127 3.56 -11.30 22.53
N GLU A 128 4.70 -10.64 22.72
CA GLU A 128 4.82 -9.32 23.32
C GLU A 128 5.40 -8.31 22.32
N VAL A 129 4.70 -7.20 22.12
CA VAL A 129 5.10 -6.11 21.24
C VAL A 129 5.62 -4.95 22.08
N PHE A 130 6.84 -4.52 21.80
CA PHE A 130 7.50 -3.41 22.44
C PHE A 130 7.55 -2.20 21.52
N ASP A 131 7.25 -1.02 22.06
CA ASP A 131 7.40 0.23 21.32
C ASP A 131 7.99 1.33 22.20
N LYS A 132 8.80 2.21 21.60
CA LYS A 132 9.35 3.38 22.26
C LYS A 132 8.27 4.42 22.53
N ASP A 133 7.27 4.50 21.67
CA ASP A 133 6.16 5.42 21.80
C ASP A 133 5.05 4.82 22.69
N GLN A 134 4.27 5.67 23.36
CA GLN A 134 3.30 5.23 24.38
C GLN A 134 2.11 4.45 23.79
N ARG A 135 1.67 4.76 22.57
CA ARG A 135 0.51 4.15 21.91
C ARG A 135 0.96 3.36 20.68
N ALA A 136 0.42 2.17 20.50
CA ALA A 136 0.71 1.33 19.34
C ALA A 136 0.29 1.99 18.00
N GLY A 137 1.00 1.68 16.92
CA GLY A 137 0.61 2.01 15.55
C GLY A 137 1.73 2.54 14.66
N GLY A 138 2.92 2.80 15.22
CA GLY A 138 4.07 3.34 14.48
C GLY A 138 3.70 4.58 13.65
N MET A 139 4.23 4.68 12.43
CA MET A 139 3.99 5.86 11.57
C MET A 139 2.53 6.04 11.17
N MET A 140 1.70 4.99 11.17
CA MET A 140 0.25 5.14 10.95
C MET A 140 -0.39 6.01 12.02
N ARG A 141 0.09 5.90 13.27
CA ARG A 141 -0.39 6.74 14.37
C ARG A 141 0.29 8.09 14.39
N TYR A 142 1.61 8.10 14.20
CA TYR A 142 2.43 9.25 14.57
C TYR A 142 2.77 10.18 13.41
N ALA A 143 2.66 9.76 12.15
CA ALA A 143 3.07 10.59 11.01
C ALA A 143 1.98 10.75 9.94
N ILE A 144 1.15 9.72 9.69
CA ILE A 144 0.11 9.83 8.66
C ILE A 144 -0.95 10.86 9.10
N PRO A 145 -1.21 11.90 8.29
CA PRO A 145 -2.17 12.94 8.64
C PRO A 145 -3.59 12.41 8.83
N GLY A 146 -4.37 13.07 9.70
CA GLY A 146 -5.75 12.68 10.02
C GLY A 146 -6.69 12.62 8.80
N TYR A 147 -6.49 13.52 7.83
CA TYR A 147 -7.31 13.58 6.62
C TYR A 147 -7.10 12.38 5.68
N ARG A 148 -5.99 11.66 5.83
CA ARG A 148 -5.71 10.39 5.15
C ARG A 148 -6.08 9.19 6.00
N LEU A 149 -5.72 9.21 7.28
CA LEU A 149 -5.96 8.11 8.21
C LEU A 149 -6.51 8.61 9.55
N PRO A 150 -7.82 8.43 9.78
CA PRO A 150 -8.45 8.73 11.07
C PRO A 150 -7.84 7.90 12.20
N GLU A 151 -7.68 8.50 13.38
CA GLU A 151 -7.21 7.75 14.55
C GLU A 151 -8.15 6.59 14.92
N GLN A 152 -9.46 6.80 14.79
CA GLN A 152 -10.45 5.79 15.12
C GLN A 152 -10.31 4.54 14.25
N ALA A 153 -10.03 4.70 12.94
CA ALA A 153 -9.83 3.58 12.03
C ALA A 153 -8.63 2.72 12.46
N LEU A 154 -7.54 3.35 12.89
CA LEU A 154 -6.39 2.63 13.43
C LEU A 154 -6.71 1.97 14.80
N ASP A 155 -7.41 2.68 15.69
CA ASP A 155 -7.79 2.14 16.99
C ASP A 155 -8.71 0.92 16.86
N ASP A 156 -9.56 0.86 15.85
CA ASP A 156 -10.44 -0.28 15.56
C ASP A 156 -9.65 -1.54 15.16
N ASP A 157 -8.67 -1.39 14.28
CA ASP A 157 -7.77 -2.50 13.89
C ASP A 157 -6.87 -2.93 15.07
N LEU A 158 -6.37 -1.98 15.87
CA LEU A 158 -5.57 -2.28 17.07
C LEU A 158 -6.37 -3.02 18.15
N ARG A 159 -7.65 -2.69 18.33
CA ARG A 159 -8.54 -3.44 19.23
C ARG A 159 -8.66 -4.88 18.80
N PHE A 160 -8.81 -5.12 17.49
CA PHE A 160 -8.86 -6.47 16.94
C PHE A 160 -7.54 -7.24 17.16
N ILE A 161 -6.39 -6.60 16.97
CA ILE A 161 -5.09 -7.23 17.23
C ILE A 161 -4.95 -7.61 18.71
N ARG A 162 -5.31 -6.72 19.65
CA ARG A 162 -5.23 -7.01 21.10
C ARG A 162 -6.11 -8.19 21.50
N GLN A 163 -7.29 -8.32 20.90
CA GLN A 163 -8.21 -9.44 21.15
C GLN A 163 -7.64 -10.80 20.72
N SER A 164 -6.61 -10.83 19.86
CA SER A 164 -5.91 -12.07 19.49
C SER A 164 -4.93 -12.59 20.55
N GLY A 165 -4.76 -11.87 21.68
CA GLY A 165 -3.87 -12.26 22.78
C GLY A 165 -2.49 -11.61 22.74
N VAL A 166 -2.26 -10.69 21.80
CA VAL A 166 -1.01 -9.90 21.72
C VAL A 166 -0.90 -8.96 22.91
N ILE A 167 0.20 -9.04 23.65
CA ILE A 167 0.54 -8.14 24.74
C ILE A 167 1.28 -6.92 24.17
N PHE A 168 0.90 -5.72 24.58
CA PHE A 168 1.53 -4.47 24.14
C PHE A 168 2.18 -3.72 25.30
N THR A 169 3.47 -3.40 25.14
CA THR A 169 4.30 -2.66 26.10
C THR A 169 4.90 -1.43 25.40
N GLY A 170 4.19 -0.30 25.45
CA GLY A 170 4.66 0.99 24.91
C GLY A 170 5.47 1.83 25.91
N GLY A 171 6.10 2.91 25.41
CA GLY A 171 6.87 3.86 26.23
C GLY A 171 8.23 3.33 26.70
N LYS A 172 8.74 2.26 26.08
CA LYS A 172 9.95 1.56 26.54
C LYS A 172 10.95 1.41 25.40
N ILE A 173 12.10 2.04 25.55
CA ILE A 173 13.27 1.80 24.69
C ILE A 173 13.96 0.53 25.21
N ILE A 174 14.16 -0.45 24.34
CA ILE A 174 14.76 -1.75 24.68
C ILE A 174 16.02 -1.93 23.86
N ARG A 175 17.13 -2.31 24.52
CA ARG A 175 18.31 -2.79 23.81
C ARG A 175 18.11 -4.25 23.45
N LEU A 176 18.49 -4.63 22.23
CA LEU A 176 18.34 -6.00 21.75
C LEU A 176 18.99 -7.01 22.72
N ALA A 177 20.19 -6.71 23.19
CA ALA A 177 20.94 -7.54 24.13
C ALA A 177 20.18 -7.89 25.42
N ASP A 178 19.30 -7.02 25.91
CA ASP A 178 18.57 -7.22 27.17
C ASP A 178 17.45 -8.26 27.09
N ILE A 179 17.07 -8.67 25.87
CA ILE A 179 15.94 -9.57 25.62
C ILE A 179 16.31 -10.84 24.84
N LEU A 180 17.55 -10.95 24.34
CA LEU A 180 18.01 -12.11 23.57
C LEU A 180 17.72 -13.45 24.27
N ASP A 181 18.02 -13.54 25.57
CA ASP A 181 17.85 -14.78 26.35
C ASP A 181 16.43 -14.96 26.95
N LYS A 182 15.51 -14.02 26.69
CA LYS A 182 14.16 -14.02 27.31
C LYS A 182 13.08 -14.59 26.39
N TYR A 183 13.32 -14.60 25.08
CA TYR A 183 12.35 -15.03 24.07
C TYR A 183 12.98 -16.06 23.15
N ASP A 184 12.17 -16.97 22.63
CA ASP A 184 12.64 -18.03 21.71
C ASP A 184 12.93 -17.46 20.32
N ALA A 185 12.25 -16.37 19.95
CA ALA A 185 12.50 -15.60 18.75
C ALA A 185 12.23 -14.10 18.96
N ILE A 186 12.91 -13.25 18.20
CA ILE A 186 12.75 -11.79 18.23
C ILE A 186 12.54 -11.28 16.80
N LEU A 187 11.58 -10.40 16.60
CA LEU A 187 11.38 -9.67 15.36
C LEU A 187 11.69 -8.18 15.54
N ILE A 188 12.56 -7.64 14.70
CA ILE A 188 12.85 -6.21 14.59
C ILE A 188 11.99 -5.63 13.46
N ALA A 189 11.02 -4.79 13.81
CA ALA A 189 10.08 -4.16 12.89
C ALA A 189 9.91 -2.66 13.17
N THR A 190 11.04 -1.98 13.42
CA THR A 190 11.07 -0.56 13.84
C THR A 190 10.78 0.42 12.70
N GLY A 191 10.97 0.02 11.44
CA GLY A 191 10.79 0.90 10.27
C GLY A 191 11.82 2.02 10.18
N ASN A 192 11.57 2.99 9.31
CA ASN A 192 12.49 4.10 9.04
C ASN A 192 12.09 5.35 9.82
N GLN A 193 12.59 5.46 11.06
CA GLN A 193 12.09 6.42 12.04
C GLN A 193 12.75 7.81 11.99
N LEU A 194 13.79 7.99 11.18
CA LEU A 194 14.56 9.22 11.11
C LEU A 194 14.43 9.85 9.73
N SER A 195 14.34 11.18 9.67
CA SER A 195 14.44 11.91 8.41
C SER A 195 15.89 11.91 7.91
N LYS A 196 16.08 11.70 6.60
CA LYS A 196 17.39 11.92 5.98
C LYS A 196 17.74 13.41 6.03
N ARG A 197 18.99 13.69 6.39
CA ARG A 197 19.51 15.07 6.46
C ARG A 197 20.31 15.40 5.21
N LEU A 198 20.22 16.65 4.77
CA LEU A 198 21.01 17.18 3.68
C LEU A 198 21.81 18.37 4.18
N ALA A 199 23.13 18.27 4.10
CA ALA A 199 24.03 19.34 4.48
C ALA A 199 24.15 20.33 3.32
N ILE A 200 23.43 21.45 3.41
CA ILE A 200 23.59 22.61 2.53
C ILE A 200 23.75 23.86 3.40
N GLU A 201 24.28 24.92 2.81
CA GLU A 201 24.39 26.20 3.49
C GLU A 201 23.02 26.66 4.00
N GLY A 202 22.94 26.98 5.29
CA GLY A 202 21.71 27.41 5.96
C GLY A 202 20.79 26.29 6.48
N SER A 203 21.16 25.00 6.36
CA SER A 203 20.33 23.87 6.85
C SER A 203 20.08 23.86 8.36
N GLU A 204 20.88 24.60 9.13
CA GLU A 204 20.77 24.71 10.60
C GLU A 204 19.98 25.95 11.07
N LEU A 205 19.44 26.74 10.13
CA LEU A 205 18.66 27.94 10.47
C LEU A 205 17.33 27.59 11.14
N SER A 206 16.86 28.47 12.03
CA SER A 206 15.53 28.36 12.60
C SER A 206 14.47 28.51 11.50
N GLY A 207 13.54 27.57 11.41
CA GLY A 207 12.56 27.47 10.31
C GLY A 207 12.89 26.38 9.30
N VAL A 208 14.07 25.74 9.39
CA VAL A 208 14.32 24.48 8.70
C VAL A 208 13.74 23.33 9.51
N LEU A 209 12.84 22.57 8.89
CA LEU A 209 12.13 21.45 9.48
C LEU A 209 12.41 20.17 8.70
N TRP A 210 12.26 19.02 9.35
CA TRP A 210 12.43 17.72 8.74
C TRP A 210 11.07 17.05 8.58
N GLY A 211 10.78 16.51 7.40
CA GLY A 211 9.43 16.13 6.98
C GLY A 211 8.74 15.17 7.94
N LEU A 212 9.44 14.14 8.42
CA LEU A 212 8.86 13.20 9.38
C LEU A 212 8.62 13.85 10.75
N ASP A 213 9.59 14.64 11.24
CA ASP A 213 9.48 15.32 12.53
C ASP A 213 8.35 16.35 12.52
N PHE A 214 8.25 17.11 11.42
CA PHE A 214 7.16 18.04 11.16
C PHE A 214 5.80 17.34 11.21
N LEU A 215 5.61 16.25 10.46
CA LEU A 215 4.36 15.50 10.44
C LEU A 215 4.02 14.90 11.82
N ARG A 216 5.02 14.48 12.59
CA ARG A 216 4.83 14.05 13.98
C ARG A 216 4.33 15.16 14.87
N SER A 217 4.92 16.36 14.77
CA SER A 217 4.45 17.54 15.49
C SER A 217 3.04 17.94 15.08
N VAL A 218 2.69 17.88 13.78
CA VAL A 218 1.32 18.10 13.29
C VAL A 218 0.37 17.12 13.96
N LYS A 219 0.71 15.82 13.97
CA LYS A 219 -0.14 14.78 14.55
C LYS A 219 -0.28 14.91 16.07
N ALA A 220 0.75 15.39 16.75
CA ALA A 220 0.73 15.69 18.17
C ALA A 220 -0.04 16.99 18.52
N ASN A 221 -0.57 17.72 17.51
CA ASN A 221 -1.20 19.04 17.65
C ASN A 221 -0.27 20.06 18.33
N GLU A 222 1.03 19.96 18.06
CA GLU A 222 2.00 20.94 18.54
C GLU A 222 1.80 22.29 17.83
N LYS A 223 2.07 23.39 18.55
CA LYS A 223 2.01 24.72 17.97
C LYS A 223 3.23 24.95 17.08
N LEU A 224 3.04 24.81 15.77
CA LEU A 224 4.06 25.05 14.76
C LEU A 224 3.91 26.45 14.16
N SER A 225 5.02 27.20 14.07
CA SER A 225 5.04 28.52 13.44
C SER A 225 5.57 28.42 12.02
N LEU A 226 4.68 28.20 11.06
CA LEU A 226 5.02 28.08 9.63
C LEU A 226 4.97 29.42 8.86
N ASN A 227 4.50 30.50 9.50
CA ASN A 227 4.28 31.81 8.88
C ASN A 227 3.50 31.71 7.55
N GLU A 228 3.77 32.56 6.55
CA GLU A 228 2.91 32.67 5.36
C GLU A 228 3.42 31.83 4.18
N ARG A 229 4.74 31.71 4.00
CA ARG A 229 5.34 31.05 2.83
C ARG A 229 6.17 29.84 3.25
N VAL A 230 5.80 28.66 2.78
CA VAL A 230 6.49 27.40 3.12
C VAL A 230 7.03 26.75 1.86
N CYS A 231 8.29 26.34 1.89
CA CYS A 231 8.89 25.49 0.88
C CYS A 231 9.02 24.06 1.40
N VAL A 232 8.65 23.07 0.59
CA VAL A 232 8.85 21.64 0.88
C VAL A 232 9.78 21.06 -0.17
N ILE A 233 10.86 20.42 0.26
CA ILE A 233 11.85 19.78 -0.62
C ILE A 233 11.58 18.27 -0.67
N GLY A 234 11.27 17.76 -1.85
CA GLY A 234 11.08 16.32 -2.12
C GLY A 234 9.89 16.04 -3.04
N GLY A 235 9.95 14.94 -3.80
CA GLY A 235 8.89 14.53 -4.74
C GLY A 235 7.98 13.40 -4.28
N GLY A 236 8.22 12.82 -3.10
CA GLY A 236 7.48 11.65 -2.59
C GLY A 236 6.23 11.98 -1.77
N ASN A 237 5.48 10.94 -1.36
CA ASN A 237 4.22 11.10 -0.61
C ASN A 237 4.40 11.88 0.71
N VAL A 238 5.54 11.73 1.40
CA VAL A 238 5.84 12.51 2.62
C VAL A 238 5.92 14.02 2.33
N ALA A 239 6.46 14.40 1.16
CA ALA A 239 6.53 15.80 0.75
C ALA A 239 5.13 16.36 0.46
N VAL A 240 4.29 15.56 -0.22
CA VAL A 240 2.88 15.92 -0.47
C VAL A 240 2.11 16.07 0.84
N ASP A 241 2.24 15.10 1.75
CA ASP A 241 1.59 15.15 3.07
C ASP A 241 2.04 16.36 3.89
N ALA A 242 3.34 16.69 3.85
CA ALA A 242 3.90 17.86 4.53
C ALA A 242 3.36 19.17 3.93
N ALA A 243 3.30 19.28 2.60
CA ALA A 243 2.81 20.47 1.91
C ALA A 243 1.31 20.70 2.20
N LEU A 244 0.50 19.65 2.09
CA LEU A 244 -0.92 19.68 2.40
C LEU A 244 -1.17 20.01 3.88
N SER A 245 -0.36 19.46 4.80
CA SER A 245 -0.46 19.77 6.23
C SER A 245 -0.06 21.22 6.53
N ALA A 246 0.98 21.74 5.87
CA ALA A 246 1.37 23.15 5.99
C ALA A 246 0.27 24.10 5.54
N ARG A 247 -0.44 23.79 4.44
CA ARG A 247 -1.61 24.57 3.98
C ARG A 247 -2.73 24.59 5.01
N ARG A 248 -3.08 23.43 5.58
CA ARG A 248 -4.11 23.30 6.62
C ARG A 248 -3.75 24.01 7.93
N LEU A 249 -2.46 24.15 8.22
CA LEU A 249 -1.96 24.94 9.35
C LEU A 249 -1.94 26.46 9.08
N GLY A 250 -2.41 26.90 7.92
CA GLY A 250 -2.62 28.32 7.61
C GLY A 250 -1.54 28.98 6.76
N ALA A 251 -0.52 28.24 6.29
CA ALA A 251 0.46 28.79 5.35
C ALA A 251 -0.24 29.24 4.07
N LYS A 252 -0.06 30.48 3.62
CA LYS A 252 -0.78 31.08 2.48
C LYS A 252 -0.27 30.60 1.13
N GLU A 253 1.04 30.43 1.01
CA GLU A 253 1.70 29.94 -0.20
C GLU A 253 2.60 28.77 0.16
N VAL A 254 2.39 27.63 -0.49
CA VAL A 254 3.19 26.42 -0.27
C VAL A 254 3.71 25.93 -1.61
N ARG A 255 5.03 25.73 -1.70
CA ARG A 255 5.70 25.21 -2.89
C ARG A 255 6.41 23.91 -2.58
N ILE A 256 6.15 22.88 -3.38
CA ILE A 256 6.97 21.68 -3.44
C ILE A 256 8.06 21.91 -4.49
N ILE A 257 9.32 21.69 -4.11
CA ILE A 257 10.46 21.68 -5.02
C ILE A 257 11.00 20.26 -5.07
N CYS A 258 11.08 19.67 -6.26
CA CYS A 258 11.51 18.28 -6.43
C CYS A 258 12.45 18.11 -7.62
N LEU A 259 13.32 17.10 -7.53
CA LEU A 259 14.38 16.86 -8.50
C LEU A 259 13.82 16.21 -9.77
N GLU A 260 12.78 15.41 -9.58
CA GLU A 260 12.10 14.63 -10.61
C GLU A 260 11.27 15.55 -11.50
N GLU A 261 11.10 15.16 -12.76
CA GLU A 261 10.05 15.74 -13.61
C GLU A 261 8.67 15.26 -13.16
N ARG A 262 7.63 16.00 -13.59
CA ARG A 262 6.26 15.77 -13.17
C ARG A 262 5.79 14.30 -13.21
N ASP A 263 6.04 13.62 -14.32
CA ASP A 263 5.59 12.24 -14.54
C ASP A 263 6.48 11.19 -13.85
N ALA A 264 7.65 11.61 -13.35
CA ALA A 264 8.61 10.77 -12.65
C ALA A 264 8.59 10.97 -11.12
N MET A 265 7.72 11.85 -10.62
CA MET A 265 7.55 12.09 -9.18
C MET A 265 7.22 10.76 -8.45
N PRO A 266 7.89 10.44 -7.33
CA PRO A 266 7.58 9.22 -6.57
C PRO A 266 6.21 9.24 -5.87
N ALA A 267 5.62 10.43 -5.67
CA ALA A 267 4.29 10.55 -5.09
C ALA A 267 3.20 10.00 -6.02
N TYR A 268 2.13 9.48 -5.45
CA TYR A 268 1.06 8.91 -6.26
C TYR A 268 0.30 10.00 -7.05
N PRO A 269 -0.12 9.72 -8.31
CA PRO A 269 -0.77 10.72 -9.15
C PRO A 269 -2.02 11.36 -8.53
N TRP A 270 -2.80 10.63 -7.75
CA TRP A 270 -3.99 11.15 -7.08
C TRP A 270 -3.66 12.08 -5.90
N GLU A 271 -2.56 11.85 -5.18
CA GLU A 271 -2.11 12.74 -4.10
C GLU A 271 -1.52 14.02 -4.68
N ILE A 272 -0.79 13.88 -5.79
CA ILE A 272 -0.32 15.00 -6.60
C ILE A 272 -1.48 15.85 -7.11
N ALA A 273 -2.55 15.23 -7.61
CA ALA A 273 -3.75 15.93 -8.07
C ALA A 273 -4.42 16.68 -6.91
N GLN A 274 -4.57 16.04 -5.74
CA GLN A 274 -5.10 16.69 -4.54
C GLN A 274 -4.26 17.89 -4.11
N ALA A 275 -2.93 17.79 -4.15
CA ALA A 275 -2.04 18.91 -3.84
C ALA A 275 -2.31 20.11 -4.75
N LEU A 276 -2.46 19.89 -6.06
CA LEU A 276 -2.81 20.97 -6.99
C LEU A 276 -4.20 21.56 -6.72
N GLU A 277 -5.20 20.71 -6.42
CA GLU A 277 -6.56 21.15 -6.08
C GLU A 277 -6.58 22.05 -4.84
N GLU A 278 -5.72 21.78 -3.85
CA GLU A 278 -5.60 22.57 -2.62
C GLU A 278 -4.65 23.79 -2.76
N GLY A 279 -4.18 24.06 -3.98
CA GLY A 279 -3.39 25.25 -4.34
C GLY A 279 -1.90 25.14 -4.03
N ILE A 280 -1.36 23.92 -3.90
CA ILE A 280 0.09 23.69 -3.81
C ILE A 280 0.73 23.93 -5.18
N ILE A 281 1.78 24.75 -5.21
CA ILE A 281 2.60 24.94 -6.42
C ILE A 281 3.68 23.87 -6.43
N ILE A 282 3.91 23.24 -7.58
CA ILE A 282 4.94 22.20 -7.72
C ILE A 282 5.96 22.68 -8.75
N GLU A 283 7.21 22.80 -8.32
CA GLU A 283 8.37 23.18 -9.12
C GLU A 283 9.23 21.92 -9.33
N ASP A 284 9.03 21.25 -10.47
CA ASP A 284 9.72 20.01 -10.85
C ASP A 284 11.03 20.28 -11.62
N GLY A 285 11.97 19.33 -11.52
CA GLY A 285 13.31 19.47 -12.10
C GLY A 285 14.21 20.49 -11.39
N TRP A 286 14.09 20.65 -10.07
CA TRP A 286 14.87 21.59 -9.26
C TRP A 286 15.41 20.96 -7.97
N GLY A 287 16.64 21.30 -7.60
CA GLY A 287 17.26 20.90 -6.34
C GLY A 287 17.58 22.07 -5.43
N PRO A 288 17.59 21.88 -4.10
CA PRO A 288 17.96 22.94 -3.16
C PRO A 288 19.45 23.27 -3.30
N LYS A 289 19.81 24.56 -3.23
CA LYS A 289 21.20 25.04 -3.35
C LYS A 289 21.67 25.70 -2.04
N VAL A 290 20.98 26.74 -1.59
CA VAL A 290 21.30 27.49 -0.36
C VAL A 290 20.00 27.94 0.32
N ILE A 291 19.96 27.86 1.66
CA ILE A 291 18.91 28.46 2.47
C ILE A 291 19.42 29.77 3.03
N HIS A 292 18.74 30.86 2.68
CA HIS A 292 19.07 32.20 3.11
C HIS A 292 18.36 32.51 4.43
N GLY A 293 19.04 33.25 5.30
CA GLY A 293 18.48 33.63 6.58
C GLY A 293 18.95 34.99 7.08
N LYS A 294 18.15 35.58 7.96
CA LYS A 294 18.43 36.83 8.65
C LYS A 294 18.15 36.65 10.13
N ASN A 295 19.07 37.12 10.98
CA ASN A 295 18.99 36.97 12.44
C ASN A 295 18.83 35.51 12.91
N GLY A 296 19.39 34.54 12.18
CA GLY A 296 19.30 33.11 12.50
C GLY A 296 18.02 32.41 12.06
N SER A 297 17.11 33.10 11.38
CA SER A 297 15.86 32.53 10.85
C SER A 297 15.83 32.53 9.33
N VAL A 298 15.17 31.53 8.75
CA VAL A 298 14.95 31.39 7.30
C VAL A 298 14.22 32.62 6.74
N THR A 299 14.69 33.11 5.59
CA THR A 299 14.03 34.17 4.80
C THR A 299 13.80 33.78 3.35
N GLY A 300 14.40 32.68 2.89
CA GLY A 300 14.15 32.14 1.56
C GLY A 300 15.09 31.02 1.19
N ILE A 301 14.86 30.48 0.00
CA ILE A 301 15.63 29.35 -0.55
C ILE A 301 16.00 29.63 -2.00
N GLU A 302 17.27 29.41 -2.30
CA GLU A 302 17.79 29.35 -3.65
C GLU A 302 17.85 27.89 -4.10
N TYR A 303 17.38 27.63 -5.31
CA TYR A 303 17.34 26.30 -5.91
C TYR A 303 17.83 26.34 -7.36
N VAL A 304 18.30 25.20 -7.84
CA VAL A 304 19.09 25.06 -9.06
C VAL A 304 18.50 24.01 -9.98
N ARG A 305 18.63 24.19 -11.29
CA ARG A 305 18.06 23.28 -12.28
C ARG A 305 18.70 21.89 -12.14
N CYS A 306 17.87 20.88 -11.90
CA CYS A 306 18.24 19.48 -11.98
C CYS A 306 18.20 19.05 -13.46
N THR A 307 19.30 18.49 -13.95
CA THR A 307 19.44 18.03 -15.35
C THR A 307 19.25 16.52 -15.48
N SER A 308 19.56 15.78 -14.42
CA SER A 308 19.27 14.35 -14.30
C SER A 308 19.19 13.98 -12.82
N THR A 309 18.34 13.03 -12.47
CA THR A 309 18.23 12.44 -11.12
C THR A 309 19.07 11.19 -10.93
N PHE A 310 19.36 10.48 -12.03
CA PHE A 310 20.10 9.22 -12.03
C PHE A 310 21.35 9.33 -12.92
N ASP A 311 22.38 8.56 -12.58
CA ASP A 311 23.54 8.37 -13.44
C ASP A 311 23.29 7.30 -14.52
N ASP A 312 24.29 7.05 -15.36
CA ASP A 312 24.24 6.05 -16.44
C ASP A 312 24.04 4.61 -15.94
N ASN A 313 24.29 4.34 -14.64
CA ASN A 313 24.06 3.04 -14.01
C ASN A 313 22.66 2.96 -13.37
N HIS A 314 21.79 3.95 -13.60
CA HIS A 314 20.49 4.11 -12.96
C HIS A 314 20.55 4.21 -11.43
N MET A 315 21.69 4.63 -10.89
CA MET A 315 21.85 4.93 -9.47
C MET A 315 21.47 6.38 -9.21
N PHE A 316 20.80 6.63 -8.08
CA PHE A 316 20.39 7.98 -7.70
C PHE A 316 21.64 8.85 -7.48
N ASN A 317 21.85 9.82 -8.36
CA ASN A 317 23.01 10.71 -8.37
C ASN A 317 22.67 11.99 -9.15
N PRO A 318 21.99 12.96 -8.53
CA PRO A 318 21.46 14.11 -9.22
C PRO A 318 22.56 15.04 -9.75
N SER A 319 22.39 15.51 -10.98
CA SER A 319 23.29 16.44 -11.67
C SER A 319 22.62 17.79 -11.89
N TYR A 320 23.36 18.89 -11.73
CA TYR A 320 22.80 20.23 -11.71
C TYR A 320 23.46 21.17 -12.72
N ASP A 321 22.67 22.05 -13.32
CA ASP A 321 23.17 23.22 -14.04
C ASP A 321 23.20 24.43 -13.09
N LEU A 322 24.38 24.68 -12.51
CA LEU A 322 24.60 25.75 -11.53
C LEU A 322 24.41 27.17 -12.09
N SER A 323 24.34 27.34 -13.42
CA SER A 323 24.09 28.64 -14.04
C SER A 323 22.61 29.03 -14.03
N VAL A 324 21.71 28.05 -13.86
CA VAL A 324 20.26 28.26 -13.86
C VAL A 324 19.73 28.11 -12.43
N THR A 325 19.53 29.25 -11.79
CA THR A 325 19.03 29.35 -10.40
C THR A 325 17.71 30.10 -10.32
N ARG A 326 16.91 29.76 -9.32
CA ARG A 326 15.71 30.48 -8.93
C ARG A 326 15.74 30.72 -7.42
N TYR A 327 14.93 31.66 -6.97
CA TYR A 327 14.80 32.03 -5.57
C TYR A 327 13.33 32.10 -5.18
N PHE A 328 13.01 31.67 -3.96
CA PHE A 328 11.69 31.77 -3.37
C PHE A 328 11.80 32.34 -1.95
N ASP A 329 11.06 33.41 -1.67
CA ASP A 329 10.89 33.94 -0.32
C ASP A 329 10.09 32.92 0.50
N ALA A 330 10.72 32.35 1.53
CA ALA A 330 10.15 31.32 2.36
C ALA A 330 10.44 31.65 3.81
N ASP A 331 9.45 31.42 4.66
CA ASP A 331 9.58 31.60 6.10
C ASP A 331 9.91 30.27 6.80
N ALA A 332 9.63 29.15 6.14
CA ALA A 332 10.01 27.81 6.58
C ALA A 332 10.39 26.93 5.37
N VAL A 333 11.36 26.02 5.58
CA VAL A 333 11.79 25.02 4.60
C VAL A 333 11.68 23.63 5.23
N ILE A 334 10.89 22.74 4.63
CA ILE A 334 10.66 21.38 5.13
C ILE A 334 11.36 20.37 4.22
N PHE A 335 12.33 19.62 4.74
CA PHE A 335 13.02 18.58 3.98
C PHE A 335 12.32 17.22 4.10
N ALA A 336 11.72 16.75 3.01
CA ALA A 336 11.04 15.47 2.87
C ALA A 336 11.75 14.58 1.82
N ILE A 337 13.06 14.44 1.95
CA ILE A 337 13.97 13.78 0.98
C ILE A 337 14.27 12.30 1.28
N GLY A 338 13.48 11.69 2.16
CA GLY A 338 13.59 10.27 2.51
C GLY A 338 13.77 10.02 4.01
N GLN A 339 13.77 8.74 4.35
CA GLN A 339 13.81 8.24 5.73
C GLN A 339 14.91 7.19 5.88
N THR A 340 15.39 6.98 7.10
CA THR A 340 16.42 5.99 7.46
C THR A 340 16.07 5.34 8.81
N PRO A 341 16.42 4.06 9.05
CA PRO A 341 16.13 3.41 10.32
C PRO A 341 16.99 3.95 11.45
N ASP A 342 16.42 3.94 12.66
CA ASP A 342 17.19 4.14 13.88
C ASP A 342 17.66 2.78 14.39
N ILE A 343 18.96 2.51 14.26
CA ILE A 343 19.59 1.26 14.70
C ILE A 343 20.31 1.39 16.04
N GLY A 344 20.18 2.52 16.76
CA GLY A 344 20.92 2.79 17.99
C GLY A 344 20.61 1.83 19.15
N PHE A 345 19.52 1.07 19.07
CA PHE A 345 19.13 0.06 20.05
C PHE A 345 19.74 -1.34 19.79
N ILE A 346 20.41 -1.51 18.65
CA ILE A 346 21.13 -2.71 18.23
C ILE A 346 22.62 -2.43 18.40
N ASP A 347 23.35 -3.28 19.11
CA ASP A 347 24.79 -3.15 19.18
C ASP A 347 25.40 -3.49 17.80
N ALA A 348 26.22 -2.59 17.24
CA ALA A 348 26.67 -2.61 15.84
C ALA A 348 27.47 -3.87 15.42
N ARG A 349 27.88 -4.71 16.38
CA ARG A 349 28.58 -5.98 16.11
C ARG A 349 27.62 -7.14 15.83
N ASP A 350 26.35 -6.98 16.20
CA ASP A 350 25.43 -8.11 16.30
C ASP A 350 24.60 -8.28 15.02
N VAL A 351 24.30 -7.19 14.29
CA VAL A 351 23.50 -7.23 13.07
C VAL A 351 24.23 -6.55 11.91
N LYS A 352 24.32 -7.24 10.77
CA LYS A 352 24.89 -6.69 9.53
C LYS A 352 23.91 -5.72 8.88
N THR A 353 24.42 -4.63 8.31
CA THR A 353 23.64 -3.67 7.52
C THR A 353 24.12 -3.60 6.07
N HIS A 354 23.25 -3.13 5.17
CA HIS A 354 23.59 -2.72 3.81
C HIS A 354 23.19 -1.25 3.65
N GLY A 355 24.18 -0.36 3.66
CA GLY A 355 23.92 1.05 3.96
C GLY A 355 23.33 1.19 5.36
N ASP A 356 22.20 1.87 5.46
CA ASP A 356 21.48 2.04 6.73
C ASP A 356 20.51 0.88 7.04
N LEU A 357 20.20 0.02 6.06
CA LEU A 357 19.16 -1.01 6.20
C LEU A 357 19.69 -2.30 6.83
N ILE A 358 18.85 -2.98 7.60
CA ILE A 358 19.18 -4.27 8.23
C ILE A 358 19.25 -5.36 7.15
N LYS A 359 20.37 -6.09 7.13
CA LYS A 359 20.56 -7.22 6.21
C LYS A 359 19.96 -8.49 6.80
N VAL A 360 19.13 -9.15 6.00
CA VAL A 360 18.50 -10.44 6.32
C VAL A 360 18.70 -11.46 5.20
N ASP A 361 18.46 -12.74 5.49
CA ASP A 361 18.37 -13.80 4.49
C ASP A 361 16.97 -13.92 3.87
N THR A 362 16.73 -14.97 3.07
CA THR A 362 15.44 -15.23 2.40
C THR A 362 14.29 -15.52 3.37
N ASP A 363 14.59 -15.99 4.57
CA ASP A 363 13.62 -16.24 5.64
C ASP A 363 13.45 -15.02 6.55
N LEU A 364 14.07 -13.89 6.22
CA LEU A 364 14.09 -12.65 7.00
C LEU A 364 14.88 -12.76 8.32
N MET A 365 15.72 -13.79 8.48
CA MET A 365 16.59 -13.93 9.64
C MET A 365 17.82 -13.03 9.48
N THR A 366 18.23 -12.39 10.57
CA THR A 366 19.47 -11.60 10.64
C THR A 366 20.69 -12.53 10.76
N GLY A 367 21.88 -11.94 10.94
CA GLY A 367 23.08 -12.71 11.27
C GLY A 367 23.04 -13.41 12.65
N ILE A 368 22.09 -13.04 13.51
CA ILE A 368 21.89 -13.64 14.84
C ILE A 368 20.79 -14.69 14.74
N ARG A 369 21.11 -15.91 15.16
CA ARG A 369 20.14 -17.01 15.19
C ARG A 369 18.94 -16.65 16.08
N GLY A 370 17.72 -16.81 15.54
CA GLY A 370 16.47 -16.52 16.26
C GLY A 370 16.06 -15.04 16.24
N VAL A 371 16.85 -14.15 15.62
CA VAL A 371 16.50 -12.74 15.44
C VAL A 371 16.19 -12.48 13.97
N PHE A 372 15.00 -11.95 13.71
CA PHE A 372 14.46 -11.61 12.40
C PHE A 372 14.30 -10.10 12.26
N ALA A 373 14.23 -9.60 11.04
CA ALA A 373 13.86 -8.20 10.77
C ALA A 373 12.89 -8.08 9.59
N ALA A 374 11.96 -7.12 9.67
CA ALA A 374 10.95 -6.90 8.65
C ALA A 374 10.48 -5.44 8.61
N GLY A 375 9.69 -5.12 7.58
CA GLY A 375 9.23 -3.78 7.26
C GLY A 375 10.33 -2.91 6.68
N GLU A 376 10.11 -1.60 6.76
CA GLU A 376 10.96 -0.61 6.10
C GLU A 376 12.41 -0.57 6.60
N ALA A 377 12.67 -1.12 7.80
CA ALA A 377 14.03 -1.27 8.32
C ALA A 377 14.88 -2.24 7.47
N VAL A 378 14.25 -3.10 6.67
CA VAL A 378 14.90 -4.04 5.75
C VAL A 378 14.76 -3.57 4.30
N THR A 379 13.57 -3.13 3.90
CA THR A 379 13.26 -2.81 2.48
C THR A 379 13.58 -1.38 2.09
N GLY A 380 13.77 -0.48 3.05
CA GLY A 380 13.64 0.96 2.81
C GLY A 380 12.17 1.40 2.80
N PRO A 381 11.90 2.69 2.54
CA PRO A 381 10.54 3.24 2.51
C PRO A 381 9.62 2.46 1.56
N SER A 382 8.44 2.06 2.03
CA SER A 382 7.48 1.25 1.27
C SER A 382 6.03 1.61 1.60
N SER A 383 5.06 0.90 1.01
CA SER A 383 3.65 1.10 1.36
C SER A 383 3.23 0.31 2.62
N ILE A 384 2.11 0.70 3.23
CA ILE A 384 1.52 -0.03 4.37
C ILE A 384 1.25 -1.50 4.02
N ILE A 385 0.75 -1.77 2.81
CA ILE A 385 0.37 -3.13 2.40
C ILE A 385 1.60 -4.02 2.17
N ASP A 386 2.72 -3.44 1.72
CA ASP A 386 3.99 -4.16 1.60
C ASP A 386 4.57 -4.51 2.98
N ALA A 387 4.52 -3.56 3.92
CA ALA A 387 4.94 -3.81 5.29
C ALA A 387 4.09 -4.91 5.96
N ILE A 388 2.78 -4.93 5.72
CA ILE A 388 1.88 -6.01 6.16
C ILE A 388 2.29 -7.35 5.54
N ALA A 389 2.57 -7.38 4.24
CA ALA A 389 3.00 -8.60 3.54
C ALA A 389 4.31 -9.16 4.13
N GLN A 390 5.30 -8.30 4.37
CA GLN A 390 6.56 -8.73 4.99
C GLN A 390 6.38 -9.15 6.46
N GLY A 391 5.46 -8.53 7.20
CA GLY A 391 5.08 -8.97 8.54
C GLY A 391 4.49 -10.40 8.55
N ARG A 392 3.67 -10.73 7.55
CA ARG A 392 3.17 -12.11 7.33
C ARG A 392 4.29 -13.09 7.00
N GLN A 393 5.20 -12.71 6.10
CA GLN A 393 6.39 -13.53 5.81
C GLN A 393 7.23 -13.78 7.07
N ALA A 394 7.46 -12.74 7.88
CA ALA A 394 8.21 -12.86 9.13
C ALA A 394 7.53 -13.82 10.11
N ALA A 395 6.20 -13.74 10.29
CA ALA A 395 5.46 -14.69 11.12
C ALA A 395 5.62 -16.13 10.64
N ALA A 396 5.51 -16.38 9.33
CA ALA A 396 5.68 -17.72 8.77
C ALA A 396 7.11 -18.26 8.94
N SER A 397 8.13 -17.41 8.82
CA SER A 397 9.53 -17.79 9.06
C SER A 397 9.83 -18.05 10.53
N ILE A 398 9.32 -17.21 11.44
CA ILE A 398 9.46 -17.39 12.89
C ILE A 398 8.79 -18.69 13.33
N ASP A 399 7.58 -18.97 12.84
CA ASP A 399 6.88 -20.22 13.14
C ASP A 399 7.69 -21.45 12.70
N ARG A 400 8.21 -21.46 11.47
CA ARG A 400 9.09 -22.53 10.97
C ARG A 400 10.34 -22.70 11.84
N TYR A 401 10.95 -21.59 12.25
CA TYR A 401 12.13 -21.61 13.11
C TYR A 401 11.84 -22.24 14.49
N LEU A 402 10.65 -22.00 15.02
CA LEU A 402 10.18 -22.57 16.29
C LEU A 402 9.64 -24.01 16.15
N GLY A 403 9.72 -24.61 14.96
CA GLY A 403 9.30 -25.99 14.70
C GLY A 403 7.86 -26.16 14.20
N GLY A 404 7.17 -25.06 13.90
CA GLY A 404 5.87 -25.04 13.22
C GLY A 404 5.98 -25.27 11.71
N THR A 405 4.83 -25.20 11.02
CA THR A 405 4.75 -25.45 9.56
C THR A 405 4.95 -24.20 8.71
N GLY A 406 4.90 -23.01 9.33
CA GLY A 406 4.81 -21.72 8.63
C GLY A 406 3.43 -21.39 8.08
N SER A 407 2.42 -22.24 8.33
CA SER A 407 1.05 -22.01 7.86
C SER A 407 0.30 -21.06 8.80
N ILE A 408 0.37 -19.77 8.48
CA ILE A 408 -0.28 -18.69 9.25
C ILE A 408 -1.70 -18.34 8.76
N ASP A 409 -2.11 -18.89 7.62
CA ASP A 409 -3.41 -18.62 7.01
C ASP A 409 -4.51 -19.51 7.55
N ARG A 410 -5.73 -18.97 7.63
CA ARG A 410 -6.93 -19.79 7.82
C ARG A 410 -7.28 -20.53 6.53
N PRO A 411 -7.94 -21.70 6.62
CA PRO A 411 -8.66 -22.25 5.50
C PRO A 411 -9.66 -21.23 4.94
N GLU A 412 -9.66 -21.01 3.62
CA GLU A 412 -10.45 -19.96 2.93
C GLU A 412 -11.96 -20.23 2.83
N GLU A 413 -12.54 -20.90 3.81
CA GLU A 413 -13.89 -21.46 3.75
C GLU A 413 -14.77 -21.11 4.96
N GLU A 414 -14.23 -20.38 5.95
CA GLU A 414 -15.01 -20.01 7.14
C GLU A 414 -16.22 -19.11 6.82
N TYR A 415 -16.12 -18.28 5.77
CA TYR A 415 -17.21 -17.42 5.34
C TYR A 415 -17.54 -17.61 3.85
N GLN A 416 -18.73 -18.14 3.57
CA GLN A 416 -19.25 -18.31 2.21
C GLN A 416 -20.22 -17.17 1.86
N CYS A 417 -19.84 -16.30 0.93
CA CYS A 417 -20.77 -15.29 0.39
C CYS A 417 -21.73 -16.00 -0.60
N ALA A 418 -23.01 -16.11 -0.22
CA ALA A 418 -23.95 -17.10 -0.77
C ALA A 418 -24.39 -16.91 -2.23
N GLU A 419 -24.38 -15.67 -2.77
CA GLU A 419 -24.89 -15.42 -4.12
C GLU A 419 -23.90 -14.65 -5.01
N ILE A 420 -23.80 -15.11 -6.27
CA ILE A 420 -23.07 -14.45 -7.34
C ILE A 420 -24.07 -13.62 -8.15
N HIS A 421 -23.94 -12.29 -8.08
CA HIS A 421 -24.76 -11.37 -8.87
C HIS A 421 -24.27 -11.28 -10.31
N GLU A 422 -25.16 -10.93 -11.24
CA GLU A 422 -24.75 -10.49 -12.58
C GLU A 422 -24.02 -9.15 -12.47
N SER A 423 -22.98 -8.96 -13.29
CA SER A 423 -22.13 -7.76 -13.18
C SER A 423 -22.81 -6.62 -13.91
N ALA A 424 -22.67 -5.40 -13.37
CA ALA A 424 -23.18 -4.20 -14.02
C ALA A 424 -22.68 -4.10 -15.48
N PRO A 425 -23.53 -3.63 -16.42
CA PRO A 425 -23.19 -3.55 -17.84
C PRO A 425 -21.89 -2.81 -18.12
N ARG A 426 -21.28 -3.08 -19.29
CA ARG A 426 -20.15 -2.29 -19.80
C ARG A 426 -20.54 -0.81 -19.87
N GLY A 427 -19.63 0.08 -19.50
CA GLY A 427 -19.85 1.52 -19.53
C GLY A 427 -20.54 2.04 -18.27
N THR A 428 -20.72 1.20 -17.25
CA THR A 428 -21.15 1.66 -15.93
C THR A 428 -19.99 2.42 -15.27
N TYR A 429 -20.17 3.73 -15.08
CA TYR A 429 -19.20 4.61 -14.44
C TYR A 429 -18.83 4.11 -13.04
N ARG A 430 -17.55 4.30 -12.68
CA ARG A 430 -17.10 4.08 -11.31
C ARG A 430 -17.83 5.04 -10.36
N CYS A 431 -18.37 4.52 -9.26
CA CYS A 431 -18.98 5.37 -8.25
C CYS A 431 -17.91 6.29 -7.67
N LYS A 432 -18.09 7.60 -7.78
CA LYS A 432 -17.22 8.56 -7.09
C LYS A 432 -17.54 8.51 -5.60
N GLY A 433 -16.51 8.47 -4.75
CA GLY A 433 -16.68 8.68 -3.32
C GLY A 433 -17.29 10.06 -3.07
N ALA A 434 -17.89 10.26 -1.89
CA ALA A 434 -18.04 11.63 -1.42
C ALA A 434 -16.61 12.20 -1.29
N VAL A 435 -16.40 13.36 -1.89
CA VAL A 435 -15.12 14.05 -1.93
C VAL A 435 -15.38 15.41 -1.31
N THR A 436 -14.74 15.68 -0.17
CA THR A 436 -14.90 16.94 0.56
C THR A 436 -14.39 18.08 -0.31
N ASP A 437 -15.10 19.21 -0.36
CA ASP A 437 -14.70 20.37 -1.17
C ASP A 437 -13.30 20.87 -0.75
N PRO A 438 -12.44 21.33 -1.68
CA PRO A 438 -11.13 21.85 -1.33
C PRO A 438 -11.16 22.93 -0.22
N ALA A 439 -12.16 23.82 -0.20
CA ALA A 439 -12.29 24.84 0.83
C ALA A 439 -12.57 24.24 2.22
N GLU A 440 -13.36 23.17 2.29
CA GLU A 440 -13.64 22.44 3.53
C GLU A 440 -12.42 21.63 3.99
N ARG A 441 -11.68 21.00 3.06
CA ARG A 441 -10.44 20.27 3.36
C ARG A 441 -9.36 21.15 3.98
N LEU A 442 -9.32 22.42 3.60
CA LEU A 442 -8.36 23.41 4.12
C LEU A 442 -8.70 23.84 5.56
N ALA A 443 -9.93 23.63 6.02
CA ALA A 443 -10.37 24.04 7.35
C ALA A 443 -9.88 23.10 8.48
N GLY A 444 -9.37 21.90 8.14
CA GLY A 444 -8.95 20.94 9.16
C GLY A 444 -8.38 19.65 8.61
N PHE A 445 -8.34 18.64 9.49
CA PHE A 445 -7.75 17.32 9.21
C PHE A 445 -8.81 16.23 9.15
N ASP A 446 -10.06 16.59 8.84
CA ASP A 446 -11.13 15.62 8.59
C ASP A 446 -10.84 14.83 7.29
N PRO A 447 -11.35 13.59 7.17
CA PRO A 447 -11.12 12.76 6.00
C PRO A 447 -11.46 13.48 4.69
N ALA A 448 -10.51 13.50 3.76
CA ALA A 448 -10.73 14.08 2.43
C ALA A 448 -11.71 13.24 1.58
N GLU A 449 -11.79 11.94 1.90
CA GLU A 449 -12.66 10.94 1.27
C GLU A 449 -13.46 10.21 2.37
N PRO A 450 -14.62 10.72 2.80
CA PRO A 450 -15.43 10.16 3.90
C PRO A 450 -16.05 8.77 3.64
N GLY A 451 -15.72 8.09 2.54
CA GLY A 451 -16.17 6.73 2.27
C GLY A 451 -17.43 6.63 1.42
N TYR A 452 -17.95 5.40 1.28
CA TYR A 452 -19.23 5.12 0.63
C TYR A 452 -20.31 4.86 1.67
N ASP A 453 -21.51 5.38 1.42
CA ASP A 453 -22.70 4.83 2.08
C ASP A 453 -22.97 3.39 1.62
N ARG A 454 -23.83 2.66 2.34
CA ARG A 454 -24.14 1.25 2.05
C ARG A 454 -24.67 1.06 0.62
N LYS A 455 -25.47 1.98 0.11
CA LYS A 455 -26.11 1.87 -1.21
C LYS A 455 -25.07 2.05 -2.32
N THR A 456 -24.23 3.08 -2.22
CA THR A 456 -23.16 3.35 -3.17
C THR A 456 -22.12 2.21 -3.14
N ALA A 457 -21.79 1.68 -1.96
CA ALA A 457 -20.89 0.53 -1.86
C ALA A 457 -21.44 -0.70 -2.57
N VAL A 458 -22.73 -1.03 -2.41
CA VAL A 458 -23.37 -2.14 -3.14
C VAL A 458 -23.36 -1.88 -4.65
N GLN A 459 -23.69 -0.67 -5.09
CA GLN A 459 -23.69 -0.29 -6.52
C GLN A 459 -22.31 -0.46 -7.16
N GLU A 460 -21.26 0.01 -6.48
CA GLU A 460 -19.88 -0.15 -6.95
C GLU A 460 -19.45 -1.62 -6.92
N ALA A 461 -19.82 -2.37 -5.87
CA ALA A 461 -19.52 -3.80 -5.77
C ALA A 461 -20.17 -4.61 -6.90
N LEU A 462 -21.38 -4.26 -7.34
CA LEU A 462 -22.07 -4.90 -8.46
C LEU A 462 -21.34 -4.74 -9.81
N ARG A 463 -20.39 -3.80 -9.94
CA ARG A 463 -19.52 -3.72 -11.13
C ARG A 463 -18.49 -4.86 -11.19
N CYS A 464 -18.17 -5.52 -10.06
CA CYS A 464 -17.17 -6.57 -10.02
C CYS A 464 -17.52 -7.76 -10.93
N LEU A 465 -16.54 -8.25 -11.68
CA LEU A 465 -16.72 -9.34 -12.64
C LEU A 465 -16.68 -10.74 -12.04
N ALA A 466 -16.42 -10.86 -10.73
CA ALA A 466 -16.29 -12.14 -10.02
C ALA A 466 -15.34 -13.11 -10.76
N CYS A 467 -14.13 -12.60 -11.08
CA CYS A 467 -13.15 -13.27 -11.94
C CYS A 467 -12.68 -14.63 -11.40
N ASP A 468 -12.82 -14.83 -10.08
CA ASP A 468 -12.49 -16.03 -9.31
C ASP A 468 -13.44 -17.21 -9.57
N VAL A 469 -14.70 -16.92 -9.91
CA VAL A 469 -15.76 -17.93 -10.05
C VAL A 469 -16.36 -17.98 -11.46
N ARG A 470 -16.38 -16.88 -12.21
CA ARG A 470 -16.97 -16.87 -13.56
C ARG A 470 -16.03 -17.40 -14.61
N GLN A 471 -16.37 -18.54 -15.21
CA GLN A 471 -15.55 -19.21 -16.22
C GLN A 471 -15.99 -18.87 -17.64
N PHE A 472 -15.02 -18.62 -18.51
CA PHE A 472 -15.23 -18.45 -19.95
C PHE A 472 -14.21 -19.28 -20.69
N THR A 473 -14.66 -20.03 -21.69
CA THR A 473 -13.79 -20.78 -22.59
C THR A 473 -13.59 -19.98 -23.85
N VAL A 474 -12.35 -19.58 -24.12
CA VAL A 474 -11.96 -18.93 -25.37
C VAL A 474 -11.19 -19.93 -26.23
N MET A 475 -11.46 -19.92 -27.53
CA MET A 475 -10.77 -20.77 -28.51
C MET A 475 -10.35 -19.91 -29.71
N VAL A 476 -9.21 -20.27 -30.30
CA VAL A 476 -8.76 -19.73 -31.58
C VAL A 476 -8.67 -20.90 -32.57
N ASP A 477 -9.34 -20.77 -33.71
CA ASP A 477 -9.24 -21.72 -34.81
C ASP A 477 -7.91 -21.47 -35.56
N PRO A 478 -6.94 -22.40 -35.49
CA PRO A 478 -5.64 -22.22 -36.12
C PRO A 478 -5.72 -22.28 -37.66
N LEU A 479 -6.78 -22.85 -38.24
CA LEU A 479 -6.96 -22.91 -39.70
C LEU A 479 -7.40 -21.56 -40.27
N LEU A 480 -8.12 -20.75 -39.48
CA LEU A 480 -8.60 -19.44 -39.88
C LEU A 480 -7.64 -18.30 -39.52
N CYS A 481 -6.86 -18.46 -38.44
CA CYS A 481 -6.01 -17.41 -37.92
C CYS A 481 -4.83 -17.07 -38.86
N LYS A 482 -4.63 -15.77 -39.14
CA LYS A 482 -3.54 -15.25 -39.99
C LYS A 482 -2.51 -14.38 -39.24
N GLU A 483 -2.27 -14.66 -37.96
CA GLU A 483 -1.21 -14.03 -37.16
C GLU A 483 -1.31 -12.49 -37.00
N CYS A 484 -2.45 -11.84 -37.25
CA CYS A 484 -2.56 -10.38 -37.13
C CYS A 484 -2.28 -9.83 -35.72
N GLY A 485 -2.41 -10.65 -34.67
CA GLY A 485 -2.05 -10.28 -33.31
C GLY A 485 -3.04 -9.38 -32.57
N TYR A 486 -4.09 -8.86 -33.21
CA TYR A 486 -5.06 -7.93 -32.58
C TYR A 486 -5.69 -8.47 -31.29
N CYS A 487 -5.98 -9.77 -31.22
CA CYS A 487 -6.49 -10.40 -30.00
C CYS A 487 -5.51 -10.32 -28.81
N LYS A 488 -4.19 -10.32 -29.07
CA LYS A 488 -3.16 -10.10 -28.04
C LYS A 488 -3.15 -8.63 -27.60
N GLU A 489 -3.18 -7.71 -28.57
CA GLU A 489 -3.14 -6.26 -28.30
C GLU A 489 -4.32 -5.79 -27.46
N VAL A 490 -5.54 -6.27 -27.74
CA VAL A 490 -6.73 -5.88 -26.96
C VAL A 490 -6.89 -6.64 -25.65
N CYS A 491 -6.12 -7.70 -25.41
CA CYS A 491 -6.26 -8.54 -24.22
C CYS A 491 -5.22 -8.22 -23.14
N SER A 492 -5.52 -7.24 -22.28
CA SER A 492 -4.72 -6.90 -21.08
C SER A 492 -4.58 -8.02 -20.04
N LEU A 493 -5.29 -9.15 -20.20
CA LEU A 493 -5.23 -10.29 -19.30
C LEU A 493 -4.29 -11.40 -19.78
N ASN A 494 -3.58 -11.18 -20.89
CA ASN A 494 -2.58 -12.11 -21.43
C ASN A 494 -3.12 -13.53 -21.68
N VAL A 495 -4.36 -13.63 -22.17
CA VAL A 495 -5.02 -14.90 -22.53
C VAL A 495 -4.38 -15.57 -23.75
N PHE A 496 -3.79 -14.77 -24.64
CA PHE A 496 -3.31 -15.21 -25.95
C PHE A 496 -1.78 -15.17 -26.06
N ALA A 497 -1.21 -16.07 -26.89
CA ALA A 497 0.22 -16.10 -27.24
C ALA A 497 0.40 -16.45 -28.72
N SER A 498 1.58 -16.21 -29.29
CA SER A 498 1.89 -16.70 -30.64
C SER A 498 2.26 -18.19 -30.60
N SER A 499 1.82 -18.95 -31.61
CA SER A 499 2.32 -20.31 -31.86
C SER A 499 3.74 -20.27 -32.41
N ASP A 500 4.53 -21.30 -32.13
CA ASP A 500 5.80 -21.54 -32.82
C ASP A 500 5.63 -22.33 -34.12
N ALA A 501 4.50 -23.04 -34.27
CA ALA A 501 4.15 -23.85 -35.43
C ALA A 501 3.35 -23.08 -36.47
N PHE A 502 3.59 -23.38 -37.75
CA PHE A 502 2.82 -22.86 -38.87
C PHE A 502 1.52 -23.65 -39.09
N ASN A 503 0.45 -22.95 -39.47
CA ASN A 503 -0.76 -23.55 -40.00
C ASN A 503 -0.61 -23.90 -41.50
N PRO A 504 -1.57 -24.63 -42.10
CA PRO A 504 -1.50 -25.00 -43.53
C PRO A 504 -1.41 -23.82 -44.49
N SER A 505 -1.85 -22.64 -44.06
CA SER A 505 -1.81 -21.39 -44.83
C SER A 505 -0.48 -20.65 -44.69
N GLY A 506 0.48 -21.17 -43.92
CA GLY A 506 1.82 -20.60 -43.75
C GLY A 506 1.95 -19.49 -42.70
N TYR A 507 0.95 -19.31 -41.83
CA TYR A 507 0.98 -18.33 -40.73
C TYR A 507 1.26 -19.02 -39.40
N LYS A 508 1.80 -18.31 -38.41
CA LYS A 508 1.86 -18.81 -37.02
C LYS A 508 0.62 -18.34 -36.27
N PRO A 509 -0.42 -19.18 -36.13
CA PRO A 509 -1.67 -18.75 -35.53
C PRO A 509 -1.46 -18.31 -34.09
N VAL A 510 -2.29 -17.37 -33.63
CA VAL A 510 -2.40 -17.08 -32.20
C VAL A 510 -3.05 -18.28 -31.51
N ILE A 511 -2.55 -18.63 -30.33
CA ILE A 511 -3.08 -19.69 -29.47
C ILE A 511 -3.60 -19.13 -28.15
N VAL A 512 -4.48 -19.88 -27.50
CA VAL A 512 -4.95 -19.58 -26.14
C VAL A 512 -3.95 -20.14 -25.15
N LYS A 513 -3.23 -19.26 -24.45
CA LYS A 513 -2.26 -19.61 -23.42
C LYS A 513 -2.94 -19.99 -22.10
N ASP A 514 -3.96 -19.22 -21.71
CA ASP A 514 -4.65 -19.38 -20.43
C ASP A 514 -6.09 -18.88 -20.57
N SER A 515 -7.02 -19.82 -20.77
CA SER A 515 -8.44 -19.50 -20.90
C SER A 515 -9.07 -19.08 -19.56
N ASP A 516 -8.52 -19.49 -18.42
CA ASP A 516 -9.08 -19.18 -17.10
C ASP A 516 -9.00 -17.68 -16.79
N ARG A 517 -8.06 -16.96 -17.42
CA ARG A 517 -7.97 -15.50 -17.34
C ARG A 517 -9.07 -14.78 -18.13
N CYS A 518 -9.82 -15.47 -18.98
CA CYS A 518 -10.88 -14.85 -19.76
C CYS A 518 -12.02 -14.37 -18.85
N VAL A 519 -12.46 -13.12 -19.07
CA VAL A 519 -13.60 -12.49 -18.36
C VAL A 519 -14.79 -12.23 -19.27
N GLY A 520 -14.79 -12.79 -20.48
CA GLY A 520 -15.93 -12.69 -21.40
C GLY A 520 -16.17 -11.28 -21.97
N CYS A 521 -15.14 -10.43 -22.07
CA CYS A 521 -15.30 -9.06 -22.58
C CYS A 521 -15.55 -8.98 -24.11
N LEU A 522 -15.46 -10.08 -24.86
CA LEU A 522 -15.72 -10.16 -26.31
C LEU A 522 -14.87 -9.26 -27.22
N LYS A 523 -13.92 -8.46 -26.72
CA LYS A 523 -13.08 -7.59 -27.56
C LYS A 523 -12.32 -8.36 -28.63
N CYS A 524 -11.69 -9.47 -28.24
CA CYS A 524 -10.94 -10.33 -29.17
C CYS A 524 -11.83 -11.00 -30.22
N LEU A 525 -13.10 -11.26 -29.90
CA LEU A 525 -14.08 -11.77 -30.87
C LEU A 525 -14.40 -10.71 -31.91
N TYR A 526 -14.72 -9.49 -31.48
CA TYR A 526 -15.13 -8.41 -32.39
C TYR A 526 -13.99 -7.84 -33.24
N ILE A 527 -12.75 -7.85 -32.75
CA ILE A 527 -11.61 -7.32 -33.51
C ILE A 527 -11.01 -8.36 -34.47
N CYS A 528 -11.40 -9.63 -34.38
CA CYS A 528 -10.82 -10.68 -35.22
C CYS A 528 -11.32 -10.54 -36.68
N PRO A 529 -10.46 -10.20 -37.65
CA PRO A 529 -10.90 -9.99 -39.03
C PRO A 529 -11.27 -11.30 -39.73
N ASP A 530 -10.71 -12.41 -39.29
CA ASP A 530 -10.90 -13.74 -39.89
C ASP A 530 -11.95 -14.59 -39.13
N PHE A 531 -12.62 -14.02 -38.12
CA PHE A 531 -13.60 -14.72 -37.27
C PHE A 531 -13.05 -16.02 -36.64
N ALA A 532 -11.74 -16.08 -36.41
CA ALA A 532 -11.04 -17.23 -35.86
C ALA A 532 -11.23 -17.40 -34.34
N VAL A 533 -11.77 -16.41 -33.63
CA VAL A 533 -11.93 -16.43 -32.17
C VAL A 533 -13.36 -16.79 -31.81
N SER A 534 -13.56 -17.67 -30.83
CA SER A 534 -14.86 -17.93 -30.22
C SER A 534 -14.78 -17.90 -28.70
N ILE A 535 -15.84 -17.45 -28.04
CA ILE A 535 -15.94 -17.38 -26.57
C ILE A 535 -17.25 -18.04 -26.16
N ARG A 536 -17.19 -18.94 -25.18
CA ARG A 536 -18.34 -19.60 -24.57
C ARG A 536 -18.35 -19.34 -23.08
N ASN A 537 -19.53 -19.21 -22.49
CA ASN A 537 -19.66 -19.21 -21.04
C ASN A 537 -19.39 -20.63 -20.53
N GLY A 538 -18.44 -20.77 -19.61
CA GLY A 538 -18.01 -22.05 -19.06
C GLY A 538 -18.90 -22.57 -17.92
N GLY A 539 -19.89 -21.78 -17.48
CA GLY A 539 -20.94 -22.31 -16.60
C GLY A 539 -21.71 -23.40 -17.33
N ASN A 540 -21.65 -24.64 -16.81
CA ASN A 540 -22.26 -25.83 -17.39
C ASN A 540 -23.53 -25.49 -18.20
N SER A 541 -23.41 -25.65 -19.51
CA SER A 541 -24.54 -25.74 -20.42
C SER A 541 -25.22 -27.07 -20.10
N ASN A 542 -26.24 -27.03 -19.25
CA ASN A 542 -27.32 -28.02 -19.35
C ASN A 542 -28.37 -27.46 -20.30
#